data_AF-A0A6N3CZK9-F1
#
_entry.id   AF-A0A6N3CZK9-F1
#
_cell.length_a   1.000
_cell.length_b   1.000
_cell.length_c   1.000
_cell.angle_alpha   90.00
_cell.angle_beta   90.00
_cell.angle_gamma   90.00
#
_symmetry.space_group_name_H-M   'P 1'
#
loop_
_entity.id
_entity.type
_entity.pdbx_description
1 polymer ?
#
loop_
_entity_poly.entity_id
_entity_poly.type
_entity_poly.pdbx_seq_one_letter_code
_entity_poly.pdbx_strand_id
1 'polypeptide(L)'
;MKSLGSDKQENKASKSNVKENCDQIATESVEKIDFSNVKIEPLFEETVDFETFSKSDFRAVKVKECVAVPKSKKLLQFTLDDGTGVDRTILSGIHSYYEPEELVGKTLIAITNLPPRAMMGIESCGMLLSAVNNLKDSDDEELHLIMVDNHIPAGAKLY
;
A
#
# COMPACT_ATOMS: atom_id res chain seq x y z
N MET A 1 1.84 29.73 -62.04
CA MET A 1 0.89 30.66 -61.39
C MET A 1 0.05 29.84 -60.42
N LYS A 2 -0.01 30.29 -59.15
CA LYS A 2 -1.01 30.09 -58.06
C LYS A 2 -2.25 29.21 -58.39
N SER A 3 -2.94 28.45 -57.53
CA SER A 3 -2.93 28.16 -56.08
C SER A 3 -4.30 27.51 -55.75
N LEU A 4 -4.35 26.52 -54.85
CA LEU A 4 -5.42 26.18 -53.86
C LEU A 4 -6.90 25.88 -54.28
N GLY A 5 -7.45 24.80 -53.68
CA GLY A 5 -8.90 24.53 -53.43
C GLY A 5 -9.44 23.25 -54.10
N SER A 6 -9.65 22.12 -53.39
CA SER A 6 -10.91 21.66 -52.72
C SER A 6 -11.91 21.03 -53.73
N ASP A 7 -12.63 19.92 -53.54
CA ASP A 7 -12.94 19.02 -52.43
C ASP A 7 -13.26 17.61 -52.98
N LYS A 8 -12.88 16.58 -52.24
CA LYS A 8 -13.32 15.19 -52.44
C LYS A 8 -14.64 14.95 -51.69
N GLN A 9 -15.55 14.27 -52.38
CA GLN A 9 -16.88 13.85 -51.96
C GLN A 9 -16.93 13.17 -50.58
N GLU A 10 -17.89 13.65 -49.78
CA GLU A 10 -18.82 12.94 -48.90
C GLU A 10 -18.35 11.61 -48.28
N ASN A 11 -18.09 11.64 -46.97
CA ASN A 11 -18.13 10.44 -46.14
C ASN A 11 -19.21 10.61 -45.06
N LYS A 12 -20.19 9.71 -45.11
CA LYS A 12 -21.36 9.63 -44.24
C LYS A 12 -20.95 9.22 -42.83
N ALA A 13 -21.62 9.82 -41.85
CA ALA A 13 -21.51 9.52 -40.43
C ALA A 13 -21.71 8.03 -40.11
N SER A 14 -20.82 7.50 -39.25
CA SER A 14 -21.10 6.34 -38.39
C SER A 14 -20.61 6.67 -36.98
N LYS A 15 -21.57 7.04 -36.13
CA LYS A 15 -21.43 7.15 -34.68
C LYS A 15 -21.47 5.75 -34.06
N SER A 16 -20.85 5.67 -32.88
CA SER A 16 -21.02 4.70 -31.78
C SER A 16 -20.63 3.25 -32.03
N ASN A 17 -19.49 2.86 -31.45
CA ASN A 17 -19.35 1.65 -30.64
C ASN A 17 -18.33 1.94 -29.53
N VAL A 18 -18.77 2.70 -28.53
CA VAL A 18 -18.12 2.77 -27.20
C VAL A 18 -19.06 2.03 -26.27
N LYS A 19 -18.97 0.70 -26.28
CA LYS A 19 -19.49 -0.18 -25.24
C LYS A 19 -19.01 -1.58 -25.61
N GLU A 20 -17.91 -1.98 -24.99
CA GLU A 20 -17.50 -3.36 -24.73
C GLU A 20 -16.04 -3.32 -24.31
N ASN A 21 -15.78 -2.91 -23.06
CA ASN A 21 -14.80 -3.59 -22.21
C ASN A 21 -14.91 -3.11 -20.75
N CYS A 22 -16.09 -3.23 -20.12
CA CYS A 22 -16.28 -2.88 -18.70
C CYS A 22 -16.72 -4.06 -17.83
N ASP A 23 -16.79 -5.28 -18.38
CA ASP A 23 -17.42 -6.43 -17.71
C ASP A 23 -16.45 -7.59 -17.46
N GLN A 24 -15.28 -7.32 -16.87
CA GLN A 24 -14.41 -8.37 -16.30
C GLN A 24 -13.77 -7.98 -14.96
N ILE A 25 -14.50 -7.29 -14.08
CA ILE A 25 -14.23 -7.41 -12.65
C ILE A 25 -15.28 -8.37 -12.12
N ALA A 26 -14.84 -9.61 -11.96
CA ALA A 26 -15.61 -10.70 -11.44
C ALA A 26 -16.32 -10.28 -10.15
N THR A 27 -17.61 -10.53 -10.12
CA THR A 27 -18.40 -10.76 -8.92
C THR A 27 -17.69 -11.77 -8.01
N GLU A 28 -16.86 -11.27 -7.10
CA GLU A 28 -16.53 -12.01 -5.89
C GLU A 28 -17.80 -12.03 -5.03
N SER A 29 -18.29 -13.23 -4.77
CA SER A 29 -19.29 -13.46 -3.74
C SER A 29 -18.76 -12.88 -2.43
N VAL A 30 -19.44 -11.88 -1.89
CA VAL A 30 -19.13 -11.34 -0.56
C VAL A 30 -19.44 -12.44 0.46
N GLU A 31 -18.47 -13.31 0.71
CA GLU A 31 -18.50 -14.20 1.85
C GLU A 31 -18.59 -13.33 3.11
N LYS A 32 -19.56 -13.63 3.97
CA LYS A 32 -19.72 -12.91 5.23
C LYS A 32 -18.50 -13.23 6.10
N ILE A 33 -17.70 -12.22 6.39
CA ILE A 33 -16.56 -12.37 7.29
C ILE A 33 -17.08 -12.61 8.72
N ASP A 34 -16.61 -13.69 9.36
CA ASP A 34 -16.95 -14.05 10.73
C ASP A 34 -15.87 -13.60 11.71
N PHE A 35 -16.20 -12.66 12.59
CA PHE A 35 -15.30 -12.16 13.64
C PHE A 35 -15.56 -12.77 15.02
N SER A 36 -16.43 -13.78 15.12
CA SER A 36 -16.87 -14.36 16.40
C SER A 36 -15.72 -14.99 17.22
N ASN A 37 -14.65 -15.43 16.55
CA ASN A 37 -13.47 -16.04 17.17
C ASN A 37 -12.27 -15.10 17.34
N VAL A 38 -12.41 -13.80 17.06
CA VAL A 38 -11.32 -12.84 17.18
C VAL A 38 -11.25 -12.26 18.60
N LYS A 39 -10.04 -12.18 19.14
CA LYS A 39 -9.70 -11.47 20.37
C LYS A 39 -9.16 -10.09 20.02
N ILE A 40 -9.84 -9.06 20.51
CA ILE A 40 -9.43 -7.67 20.34
C ILE A 40 -8.72 -7.22 21.62
N GLU A 41 -7.53 -6.63 21.45
CA GLU A 41 -6.82 -6.02 22.56
C GLU A 41 -7.62 -4.85 23.15
N PRO A 42 -7.61 -4.67 24.49
CA PRO A 42 -8.29 -3.55 25.11
C PRO A 42 -7.72 -2.22 24.59
N LEU A 43 -8.60 -1.24 24.38
CA LEU A 43 -8.18 0.11 24.05
C LEU A 43 -7.40 0.71 25.22
N PHE A 44 -6.44 1.59 24.93
CA PHE A 44 -5.76 2.36 25.96
C PHE A 44 -6.76 3.24 26.74
N GLU A 45 -6.64 3.25 28.07
CA GLU A 45 -7.43 4.12 28.95
C GLU A 45 -6.93 5.58 28.93
N GLU A 46 -5.64 5.77 28.65
CA GLU A 46 -5.00 7.07 28.60
C GLU A 46 -5.27 7.77 27.26
N THR A 47 -5.67 9.04 27.33
CA THR A 47 -5.85 9.87 26.13
C THR A 47 -4.51 10.45 25.68
N VAL A 48 -4.26 10.44 24.37
CA VAL A 48 -3.16 11.19 23.75
C VAL A 48 -3.66 12.55 23.25
N ASP A 49 -2.90 13.60 23.48
CA ASP A 49 -3.22 14.93 22.94
C ASP A 49 -2.90 15.02 21.44
N PHE A 50 -3.56 15.94 20.75
CA PHE A 50 -3.40 16.12 19.30
C PHE A 50 -1.98 16.54 18.90
N GLU A 51 -1.30 17.34 19.72
CA GLU A 51 0.05 17.80 19.40
C GLU A 51 1.02 16.62 19.38
N THR A 52 0.93 15.74 20.38
CA THR A 52 1.68 14.50 20.49
C THR A 52 1.43 13.59 19.30
N PHE A 53 0.17 13.37 18.91
CA PHE A 53 -0.16 12.59 17.71
C PHE A 53 0.41 13.23 16.43
N SER A 54 0.24 14.54 16.26
CA SER A 54 0.64 15.26 15.04
C SER A 54 2.15 15.31 14.80
N LYS A 55 2.96 15.00 15.83
CA LYS A 55 4.42 14.87 15.73
C LYS A 55 4.84 13.64 14.93
N SER A 56 4.01 12.60 14.83
CA SER A 56 4.28 11.45 13.97
C SER A 56 3.98 11.79 12.52
N ASP A 57 4.94 11.53 11.62
CA ASP A 57 4.78 11.80 10.19
C ASP A 57 4.41 10.51 9.46
N PHE A 58 3.11 10.31 9.27
CA PHE A 58 2.55 9.18 8.53
C PHE A 58 2.38 9.53 7.06
N ARG A 59 2.90 8.69 6.17
CA ARG A 59 2.88 8.88 4.72
C ARG A 59 2.39 7.65 4.00
N ALA A 60 1.64 7.89 2.93
CA ALA A 60 1.45 6.89 1.89
C ALA A 60 2.77 6.70 1.13
N VAL A 61 3.22 5.46 1.01
CA VAL A 61 4.46 5.09 0.33
C VAL A 61 4.18 4.08 -0.78
N LYS A 62 4.90 4.17 -1.90
CA LYS A 62 4.78 3.21 -3.01
C LYS A 62 5.88 2.18 -2.93
N VAL A 63 5.54 0.91 -3.05
CA VAL A 63 6.54 -0.16 -3.10
C VAL A 63 7.16 -0.22 -4.48
N LYS A 64 8.42 0.21 -4.60
CA LYS A 64 9.22 0.08 -5.84
C LYS A 64 9.83 -1.30 -5.96
N GLU A 65 10.32 -1.83 -4.83
CA GLU A 65 10.95 -3.14 -4.74
C GLU A 65 10.68 -3.75 -3.36
N CYS A 66 10.54 -5.07 -3.30
CA CYS A 66 10.49 -5.82 -2.07
C CYS A 66 11.30 -7.11 -2.25
N VAL A 67 12.18 -7.43 -1.30
CA VAL A 67 13.01 -8.64 -1.33
C VAL A 67 13.11 -9.28 0.06
N ALA A 68 13.27 -10.59 0.12
CA ALA A 68 13.60 -11.26 1.38
C ALA A 68 15.01 -10.88 1.85
N VAL A 69 15.17 -10.57 3.14
CA VAL A 69 16.49 -10.25 3.69
C VAL A 69 17.31 -11.53 3.83
N PRO A 70 18.52 -11.61 3.23
CA PRO A 70 19.37 -12.78 3.36
C PRO A 70 19.64 -13.15 4.81
N LYS A 71 19.59 -14.46 5.12
CA LYS A 71 19.79 -15.01 6.48
C LYS A 71 18.72 -14.63 7.51
N SER A 72 17.63 -13.98 7.09
CA SER A 72 16.45 -13.77 7.93
C SER A 72 15.27 -14.61 7.42
N LYS A 73 14.54 -15.25 8.34
CA LYS A 73 13.29 -15.95 8.03
C LYS A 73 12.05 -15.06 8.13
N LYS A 74 12.19 -13.87 8.71
CA LYS A 74 11.05 -12.99 9.07
C LYS A 74 11.06 -11.66 8.34
N LEU A 75 12.21 -11.21 7.85
CA LEU A 75 12.36 -9.84 7.34
C LEU A 75 12.23 -9.76 5.83
N LEU A 76 11.40 -8.82 5.40
CA LEU A 76 11.39 -8.26 4.05
C LEU A 76 12.05 -6.89 4.06
N GLN A 77 12.76 -6.56 2.99
CA GLN A 77 13.33 -5.26 2.72
C GLN A 77 12.54 -4.58 1.60
N PHE A 78 12.07 -3.37 1.89
CA PHE A 78 11.32 -2.55 0.95
C PHE A 78 12.17 -1.39 0.47
N THR A 79 12.16 -1.15 -0.83
CA THR A 79 12.58 0.12 -1.45
C THR A 79 11.30 0.88 -1.78
N LEU A 80 11.13 2.06 -1.18
CA LEU A 80 9.86 2.79 -1.16
C LEU A 80 10.01 4.18 -1.79
N ASP A 81 8.99 4.59 -2.54
CA ASP A 81 8.74 6.01 -2.86
C ASP A 81 7.94 6.66 -1.73
N ASP A 82 8.51 7.66 -1.07
CA ASP A 82 7.81 8.47 -0.06
C ASP A 82 7.49 9.90 -0.55
N GLY A 83 7.62 10.14 -1.86
CA GLY A 83 7.37 11.44 -2.49
C GLY A 83 8.51 12.46 -2.34
N THR A 84 9.61 12.12 -1.65
CA THR A 84 10.77 13.01 -1.50
C THR A 84 11.71 12.99 -2.71
N GLY A 85 11.56 12.01 -3.60
CA GLY A 85 12.47 11.77 -4.73
C GLY A 85 13.73 10.99 -4.37
N VAL A 86 13.88 10.58 -3.09
CA VAL A 86 14.95 9.68 -2.63
C VAL A 86 14.30 8.37 -2.20
N ASP A 87 14.89 7.24 -2.61
CA ASP A 87 14.39 5.93 -2.22
C ASP A 87 14.58 5.71 -0.72
N ARG A 88 13.51 5.27 -0.07
CA ARG A 88 13.51 4.94 1.36
C ARG A 88 13.58 3.43 1.56
N THR A 89 14.52 3.00 2.40
CA THR A 89 14.61 1.61 2.86
C THR A 89 13.84 1.43 4.16
N ILE A 90 12.90 0.48 4.20
CA ILE A 90 12.27 0.01 5.44
C ILE A 90 12.36 -1.52 5.49
N LEU A 91 12.69 -2.07 6.66
CA LEU A 91 12.61 -3.49 6.94
C LEU A 91 11.32 -3.80 7.72
N SER A 92 10.62 -4.87 7.34
CA SER A 92 9.41 -5.31 8.05
C SER A 92 9.44 -6.81 8.33
N GLY A 93 8.98 -7.19 9.52
CA GLY A 93 8.97 -8.57 10.04
C GLY A 93 7.85 -9.46 9.51
N ILE A 94 7.36 -9.20 8.30
CA ILE A 94 6.10 -9.76 7.77
C ILE A 94 6.28 -10.87 6.73
N HIS A 95 7.50 -11.40 6.56
CA HIS A 95 7.79 -12.41 5.54
C HIS A 95 6.99 -13.71 5.73
N SER A 96 6.52 -13.99 6.95
CA SER A 96 5.67 -15.16 7.20
C SER A 96 4.22 -14.98 6.71
N TYR A 97 3.83 -13.77 6.30
CA TYR A 97 2.47 -13.43 5.92
C TYR A 97 2.33 -12.99 4.45
N TYR A 98 3.41 -12.55 3.81
CA TYR A 98 3.40 -12.04 2.45
C TYR A 98 4.65 -12.46 1.69
N GLU A 99 4.47 -12.77 0.41
CA GLU A 99 5.57 -12.94 -0.52
C GLU A 99 5.98 -11.58 -1.12
N PRO A 100 7.27 -11.36 -1.41
CA PRO A 100 7.76 -10.06 -1.90
C PRO A 100 7.03 -9.58 -3.17
N GLU A 101 6.72 -10.49 -4.09
CA GLU A 101 6.10 -10.19 -5.39
C GLU A 101 4.68 -9.65 -5.25
N GLU A 102 3.97 -9.99 -4.17
CA GLU A 102 2.61 -9.54 -3.90
C GLU A 102 2.56 -8.06 -3.47
N LEU A 103 3.69 -7.55 -2.98
CA LEU A 103 3.81 -6.23 -2.38
C LEU A 103 4.32 -5.17 -3.36
N VAL A 104 5.05 -5.56 -4.42
CA VAL A 104 5.55 -4.62 -5.42
C VAL A 104 4.39 -3.91 -6.12
N GLY A 105 4.48 -2.59 -6.23
CA GLY A 105 3.43 -1.74 -6.83
C GLY A 105 2.24 -1.45 -5.92
N LYS A 106 2.20 -1.99 -4.69
CA LYS A 106 1.19 -1.62 -3.69
C LYS A 106 1.50 -0.25 -3.08
N THR A 107 0.46 0.36 -2.52
CA THR A 107 0.56 1.59 -1.72
C THR A 107 0.34 1.24 -0.26
N LEU A 108 1.33 1.55 0.58
CA LEU A 108 1.33 1.21 2.00
C LEU A 108 1.33 2.48 2.85
N ILE A 109 1.10 2.34 4.15
CA ILE A 109 1.28 3.41 5.13
C ILE A 109 2.56 3.19 5.92
N ALA A 110 3.38 4.23 6.03
CA ALA A 110 4.58 4.23 6.83
C ALA A 110 4.62 5.43 7.77
N ILE A 111 5.21 5.27 8.96
CA ILE A 111 5.75 6.40 9.71
C ILE A 111 7.20 6.64 9.27
N THR A 112 7.51 7.87 8.87
CA THR A 112 8.75 8.21 8.16
C THR A 112 9.77 8.98 9.00
N ASN A 113 9.36 9.48 10.17
CA ASN A 113 10.18 10.32 11.05
C ASN A 113 10.63 9.62 12.34
N LEU A 114 10.64 8.29 12.34
CA LEU A 114 11.35 7.51 13.36
C LEU A 114 12.87 7.59 13.13
N PRO A 115 13.70 7.53 14.19
CA PRO A 115 15.14 7.39 14.02
C PRO A 115 15.46 6.08 13.26
N PRO A 116 16.48 6.07 12.38
CA PRO A 116 16.90 4.86 11.71
C PRO A 116 17.25 3.75 12.68
N ARG A 117 16.82 2.52 12.38
CA ARG A 117 17.14 1.33 13.17
C ARG A 117 17.87 0.31 12.30
N ALA A 118 19.13 0.03 12.64
CA ALA A 118 19.90 -1.01 11.98
C ALA A 118 19.39 -2.41 12.36
N MET A 119 19.10 -3.24 11.37
CA MET A 119 18.70 -4.64 11.53
C MET A 119 19.41 -5.47 10.46
N MET A 120 20.10 -6.55 10.87
CA MET A 120 20.88 -7.38 9.94
C MET A 120 21.90 -6.60 9.08
N GLY A 121 22.41 -5.47 9.60
CA GLY A 121 23.36 -4.60 8.89
C GLY A 121 22.73 -3.63 7.87
N ILE A 122 21.41 -3.56 7.78
CA ILE A 122 20.65 -2.65 6.92
C ILE A 122 19.96 -1.61 7.79
N GLU A 123 20.03 -0.33 7.41
CA GLU A 123 19.31 0.74 8.10
C GLU A 123 17.84 0.76 7.65
N SER A 124 16.93 0.55 8.61
CA SER A 124 15.49 0.73 8.40
C SER A 124 15.09 2.15 8.79
N CYS A 125 14.67 2.95 7.81
CA CYS A 125 14.36 4.37 7.94
C CYS A 125 12.85 4.60 8.04
N GLY A 126 12.20 3.96 9.01
CA GLY A 126 10.77 4.06 9.23
C GLY A 126 10.15 2.73 9.63
N MET A 127 8.82 2.70 9.65
CA MET A 127 8.04 1.51 10.00
C MET A 127 6.74 1.49 9.17
N LEU A 128 6.46 0.34 8.56
CA LEU A 128 5.19 0.07 7.88
C LEU A 128 4.10 -0.26 8.92
N LEU A 129 2.86 0.17 8.66
CA LEU A 129 1.75 -0.11 9.56
C LEU A 129 0.97 -1.36 9.14
N SER A 130 0.72 -2.23 10.11
CA SER A 130 -0.12 -3.41 9.96
C SER A 130 -1.17 -3.42 11.06
N ALA A 131 -2.36 -3.92 10.76
CA ALA A 131 -3.34 -4.31 11.77
C ALA A 131 -3.03 -5.75 12.20
N VAL A 132 -3.15 -6.01 13.51
CA VAL A 132 -2.86 -7.31 14.10
C VAL A 132 -4.01 -7.70 15.03
N ASN A 133 -4.37 -8.98 15.01
CA ASN A 133 -5.37 -9.56 15.91
C ASN A 133 -5.05 -11.02 16.21
N ASN A 134 -5.62 -11.56 17.30
CA ASN A 134 -5.40 -12.95 17.70
C ASN A 134 -6.72 -13.72 17.72
N LEU A 135 -6.65 -15.04 17.66
CA LEU A 135 -7.82 -15.89 17.92
C LEU A 135 -8.06 -16.04 19.43
N LYS A 136 -9.30 -16.26 19.86
CA LYS A 136 -9.66 -16.34 21.30
C LYS A 136 -8.94 -17.48 22.04
N ASP A 137 -8.76 -18.60 21.36
CA ASP A 137 -8.21 -19.84 21.93
C ASP A 137 -6.82 -20.21 21.35
N SER A 138 -6.12 -19.25 20.74
CA SER A 138 -4.76 -19.44 20.23
C SER A 138 -3.86 -18.23 20.51
N ASP A 139 -2.55 -18.48 20.60
CA ASP A 139 -1.52 -17.44 20.57
C ASP A 139 -1.13 -17.06 19.13
N ASP A 140 -1.79 -17.65 18.13
CA ASP A 140 -1.58 -17.32 16.73
C ASP A 140 -2.03 -15.88 16.43
N GLU A 141 -1.12 -15.17 15.75
CA GLU A 141 -1.29 -13.79 15.32
C GLU A 141 -1.73 -13.77 13.85
N GLU A 142 -2.80 -13.04 13.56
CA GLU A 142 -3.16 -12.62 12.21
C GLU A 142 -2.62 -11.22 11.97
N LEU A 143 -1.95 -11.03 10.83
CA LEU A 143 -1.36 -9.76 10.43
C LEU A 143 -1.90 -9.33 9.08
N HIS A 144 -2.35 -8.08 9.03
CA HIS A 144 -2.84 -7.44 7.82
C HIS A 144 -2.07 -6.15 7.58
N LEU A 145 -1.15 -6.17 6.60
CA LEU A 145 -0.44 -4.97 6.18
C LEU A 145 -1.45 -3.96 5.60
N ILE A 146 -1.38 -2.71 6.06
CA ILE A 146 -2.33 -1.68 5.61
C ILE A 146 -1.96 -1.24 4.20
N MET A 147 -2.70 -1.78 3.23
CA MET A 147 -2.66 -1.37 1.83
C MET A 147 -3.80 -0.39 1.54
N VAL A 148 -3.48 0.71 0.89
CA VAL A 148 -4.45 1.74 0.51
C VAL A 148 -4.57 1.87 -1.00
N ASP A 149 -5.55 2.63 -1.45
CA ASP A 149 -5.85 2.84 -2.86
C ASP A 149 -4.62 3.39 -3.63
N ASN A 150 -4.35 2.82 -4.81
CA ASN A 150 -3.21 3.20 -5.65
C ASN A 150 -3.29 4.61 -6.26
N HIS A 151 -4.45 5.26 -6.28
CA HIS A 151 -4.63 6.65 -6.70
C HIS A 151 -4.06 7.65 -5.69
N ILE A 152 -3.78 7.24 -4.44
CA ILE A 152 -3.14 8.10 -3.45
C ILE A 152 -1.66 8.28 -3.84
N PRO A 153 -1.15 9.52 -4.02
CA PRO A 153 0.23 9.72 -4.46
C PRO A 153 1.24 9.39 -3.36
N ALA A 154 2.47 9.04 -3.76
CA ALA A 154 3.59 8.89 -2.84
C ALA A 154 3.79 10.18 -2.03
N GLY A 155 4.03 10.04 -0.73
CA GLY A 155 4.23 11.17 0.18
C GLY A 155 2.96 11.89 0.62
N ALA A 156 1.77 11.44 0.22
CA ALA A 156 0.52 11.94 0.78
C ALA A 156 0.53 11.76 2.31
N LYS A 157 0.19 12.82 3.04
CA LYS A 157 0.21 12.83 4.51
C LYS A 157 -1.11 12.31 5.08
N LEU A 158 -1.00 11.51 6.14
CA LEU A 158 -2.14 11.05 6.94
C LEU A 158 -2.28 11.94 8.18
N TYR A 159 -3.52 12.28 8.51
CA TYR A 159 -3.95 13.07 9.66
C TYR A 159 -5.05 12.32 10.42
#